data_AF-A0A7U9P604-F1
#
_entry.id   AF-A0A7U9P604-F1
#
_cell.length_a   1.000
_cell.length_b   1.000
_cell.length_c   1.000
_cell.angle_alpha   90.00
_cell.angle_beta   90.00
_cell.angle_gamma   90.00
#
_symmetry.space_group_name_H-M   'P 1'
#
loop_
_entity.id
_entity.type
_entity.pdbx_description
1 polymer ?
#
loop_
_entity_poly.entity_id
_entity_poly.type
_entity_poly.pdbx_seq_one_letter_code
_entity_poly.pdbx_strand_id
1 'polypeptide(L)'
;MDELTKTLRMKFGHASFRPGQREVAEDVLAGRDVLAMLPTGSGKSLCYQLPAYLLQGSVLIVSPLVSLMEDQVEQLRRRGEKRVIAFHSLLDAEEKWQALASLAEFRFIYASPEMLQSAKFLTALRRVCISLFVVDEAHCISQWGYDFRPDFLKLGEIRRALGAPPCLALTATAPPEVQEDIIRTLGMDGARRHIHSVDRPNIALCVEHCSSTEDKAARLADYAKRLEGPGIIYFSSRQWAEEMARRLEQCGAGRVAYYHAGMDGEQRLLVQQQFVYGQLDIVCCTSAFGMGVNKENVRFVLHFHMPAQLEAYVQEIGRAGRDGAPSLAVLFYADGDRAMAQAVAEAELLSPRELREWCWRLPEGAGWEAAMATLEAAGFTDVQKRLLAYFLEREQRAMPGWLTAEAKERLYGRMAAAIEARRRWKRKKLQEMDEWVHLSSCRRQALVRAFGEELTDQQNVCCDRCGLSLDGYERAVRRPEEAPVRHWREELWDMLLGGGRTNETAK
;
A
#
# COMPACT_ATOMS: atom_id res chain seq x y z
N MET A 1 16.32 1.87 32.32
CA MET A 1 15.86 1.85 30.91
C MET A 1 15.54 0.42 30.55
N ASP A 2 14.30 0.13 30.16
CA ASP A 2 13.89 -1.20 29.73
C ASP A 2 14.64 -1.65 28.46
N GLU A 3 14.64 -2.95 28.20
CA GLU A 3 15.38 -3.56 27.10
C GLU A 3 14.90 -3.10 25.71
N LEU A 4 13.60 -2.86 25.56
CA LEU A 4 12.98 -2.28 24.36
C LEU A 4 13.57 -0.89 24.02
N THR A 5 13.60 0.01 25.00
CA THR A 5 14.12 1.37 24.84
C THR A 5 15.63 1.38 24.60
N LYS A 6 16.37 0.46 25.23
CA LYS A 6 17.80 0.29 24.95
C LYS A 6 18.04 -0.14 23.50
N THR A 7 17.31 -1.15 23.03
CA THR A 7 17.43 -1.66 21.65
C THR A 7 17.01 -0.60 20.64
N LEU A 8 15.95 0.16 20.92
CA LEU A 8 15.51 1.28 20.09
C LEU A 8 16.65 2.30 19.86
N ARG A 9 17.30 2.72 20.94
CA ARG A 9 18.43 3.67 20.87
C ARG A 9 19.63 3.06 20.13
N MET A 10 20.03 1.85 20.49
CA MET A 10 21.25 1.22 19.94
C MET A 10 21.12 0.83 18.46
N LYS A 11 19.95 0.35 18.03
CA LYS A 11 19.74 -0.17 16.67
C LYS A 11 19.16 0.85 15.70
N PHE A 12 18.36 1.80 16.20
CA PHE A 12 17.64 2.76 15.35
C PHE A 12 17.98 4.22 15.64
N GLY A 13 18.75 4.51 16.70
CA GLY A 13 19.13 5.89 17.05
C GLY A 13 17.97 6.75 17.57
N HIS A 14 16.79 6.18 17.81
CA HIS A 14 15.63 6.93 18.27
C HIS A 14 15.62 7.09 19.79
N ALA A 15 15.39 8.32 20.27
CA ALA A 15 15.40 8.63 21.70
C ALA A 15 14.17 8.09 22.45
N SER A 16 13.03 8.02 21.76
CA SER A 16 11.71 7.62 22.28
C SER A 16 10.84 6.97 21.20
N PHE A 17 9.82 6.24 21.63
CA PHE A 17 8.78 5.68 20.75
C PHE A 17 7.80 6.77 20.29
N ARG A 18 7.25 6.60 19.09
CA ARG A 18 6.02 7.29 18.67
C ARG A 18 4.80 6.56 19.26
N PRO A 19 3.64 7.24 19.39
CA PRO A 19 2.43 6.62 19.93
C PRO A 19 2.08 5.29 19.22
N GLY A 20 1.74 4.26 20.00
CA GLY A 20 1.33 2.94 19.50
C GLY A 20 2.47 1.96 19.21
N GLN A 21 3.69 2.44 18.95
CA GLN A 21 4.81 1.57 18.58
C GLN A 21 5.23 0.65 19.73
N ARG A 22 5.22 1.18 20.96
CA ARG A 22 5.70 0.46 22.13
C ARG A 22 4.71 -0.65 22.52
N GLU A 23 3.44 -0.31 22.57
CA GLU A 23 2.34 -1.20 22.94
C GLU A 23 2.24 -2.39 21.98
N VAL A 24 2.39 -2.12 20.67
CA VAL A 24 2.46 -3.18 19.65
C VAL A 24 3.68 -4.07 19.86
N ALA A 25 4.87 -3.49 20.08
CA ALA A 25 6.10 -4.25 20.29
C ALA A 25 6.03 -5.14 21.55
N GLU A 26 5.45 -4.63 22.64
CA GLU A 26 5.24 -5.37 23.90
C GLU A 26 4.25 -6.52 23.72
N ASP A 27 3.15 -6.32 22.99
CA ASP A 27 2.19 -7.39 22.70
C ASP A 27 2.81 -8.48 21.80
N VAL A 28 3.62 -8.10 20.81
CA VAL A 28 4.37 -9.02 19.94
C VAL A 28 5.38 -9.84 20.73
N LEU A 29 6.16 -9.21 21.63
CA LEU A 29 7.14 -9.91 22.47
C LEU A 29 6.48 -10.86 23.47
N ALA A 30 5.24 -10.58 23.88
CA ALA A 30 4.43 -11.47 24.70
C ALA A 30 3.84 -12.66 23.90
N GLY A 31 4.17 -12.81 22.62
CA GLY A 31 3.70 -13.91 21.77
C GLY A 31 2.22 -13.80 21.38
N ARG A 32 1.64 -12.60 21.45
CA ARG A 32 0.22 -12.37 21.11
C ARG A 32 0.07 -12.03 19.63
N ASP A 33 -1.08 -12.41 19.07
CA ASP A 33 -1.53 -11.91 17.78
C ASP A 33 -1.94 -10.44 17.90
N VAL A 34 -1.53 -9.61 16.95
CA VAL A 34 -1.73 -8.16 16.98
C VAL A 34 -2.19 -7.64 15.63
N LEU A 35 -3.31 -6.92 15.62
CA LEU A 35 -3.72 -6.04 14.54
C LEU A 35 -3.35 -4.60 14.92
N ALA A 36 -2.46 -3.98 14.16
CA ALA A 36 -1.99 -2.61 14.38
C ALA A 36 -2.38 -1.72 13.20
N MET A 37 -3.32 -0.81 13.43
CA MET A 37 -3.67 0.27 12.51
C MET A 37 -2.97 1.54 12.95
N LEU A 38 -1.90 1.90 12.24
CA LEU A 38 -1.08 3.07 12.54
C LEU A 38 -0.97 3.97 11.30
N PRO A 39 -1.20 5.29 11.41
CA PRO A 39 -1.26 6.20 10.27
C PRO A 39 0.02 6.18 9.44
N THR A 40 -0.05 6.60 8.18
CA THR A 40 1.12 6.70 7.31
C THR A 40 2.19 7.61 7.94
N GLY A 41 3.46 7.25 7.79
CA GLY A 41 4.57 7.98 8.41
C GLY A 41 4.80 7.68 9.90
N SER A 42 3.95 6.91 10.58
CA SER A 42 4.14 6.54 12.01
C SER A 42 5.34 5.64 12.29
N GLY A 43 6.00 5.09 11.26
CA GLY A 43 7.11 4.14 11.43
C GLY A 43 6.63 2.73 11.78
N LYS A 44 5.61 2.22 11.07
CA LYS A 44 5.04 0.88 11.26
C LYS A 44 6.07 -0.25 11.26
N SER A 45 7.09 -0.16 10.40
CA SER A 45 8.11 -1.20 10.29
C SER A 45 8.88 -1.43 11.59
N LEU A 46 9.03 -0.39 12.42
CA LEU A 46 9.65 -0.52 13.74
C LEU A 46 8.92 -1.52 14.64
N CYS A 47 7.60 -1.68 14.47
CA CYS A 47 6.77 -2.56 15.29
C CYS A 47 7.10 -4.05 15.13
N TYR A 48 7.73 -4.46 14.02
CA TYR A 48 8.30 -5.80 13.88
C TYR A 48 9.83 -5.81 13.86
N GLN A 49 10.47 -4.76 13.34
CA GLN A 49 11.93 -4.70 13.27
C GLN A 49 12.58 -4.66 14.64
N LEU A 50 11.98 -3.92 15.59
CA LEU A 50 12.51 -3.83 16.94
C LEU A 50 12.33 -5.16 17.71
N PRO A 51 11.13 -5.76 17.80
CA PRO A 51 10.96 -7.07 18.44
C PRO A 51 11.80 -8.18 17.82
N ALA A 52 12.06 -8.15 16.51
CA ALA A 52 12.86 -9.17 15.83
C ALA A 52 14.26 -9.35 16.44
N TYR A 53 14.86 -8.28 16.99
CA TYR A 53 16.16 -8.35 17.66
C TYR A 53 16.12 -9.01 19.05
N LEU A 54 14.93 -9.09 19.66
CA LEU A 54 14.72 -9.64 21.00
C LEU A 54 14.11 -11.05 20.95
N LEU A 55 13.39 -11.38 19.88
CA LEU A 55 12.85 -12.73 19.65
C LEU A 55 13.96 -13.74 19.32
N GLN A 56 13.71 -15.01 19.60
CA GLN A 56 14.56 -16.12 19.17
C GLN A 56 13.98 -16.75 17.90
N GLY A 57 14.69 -16.63 16.77
CA GLY A 57 14.25 -17.14 15.48
C GLY A 57 14.18 -16.06 14.40
N SER A 58 13.62 -16.41 13.25
CA SER A 58 13.44 -15.51 12.12
C SER A 58 12.07 -14.83 12.19
N VAL A 59 11.96 -13.66 11.57
CA VAL A 59 10.69 -12.96 11.32
C VAL A 59 10.39 -13.07 9.82
N LEU A 60 9.22 -13.62 9.49
CA LEU A 60 8.74 -13.71 8.12
C LEU A 60 7.80 -12.54 7.86
N ILE A 61 8.15 -11.67 6.91
CA ILE A 61 7.40 -10.47 6.56
C ILE A 61 6.79 -10.64 5.16
N VAL A 62 5.46 -10.69 5.11
CA VAL A 62 4.70 -10.70 3.87
C VAL A 62 4.41 -9.27 3.46
N SER A 63 4.88 -8.86 2.29
CA SER A 63 4.67 -7.51 1.76
C SER A 63 4.09 -7.57 0.34
N PRO A 64 3.14 -6.69 -0.02
CA PRO A 64 2.48 -6.74 -1.31
C PRO A 64 3.40 -6.43 -2.48
N LEU A 65 4.42 -5.58 -2.32
CA LEU A 65 5.24 -5.12 -3.45
C LEU A 65 6.70 -5.51 -3.28
N VAL A 66 7.29 -6.01 -4.37
CA VAL A 66 8.74 -6.27 -4.46
C VAL A 66 9.54 -5.00 -4.16
N SER A 67 9.13 -3.86 -4.70
CA SER A 67 9.80 -2.57 -4.47
C SER A 67 9.79 -2.14 -2.99
N LEU A 68 8.73 -2.45 -2.24
CA LEU A 68 8.68 -2.21 -0.80
C LEU A 68 9.64 -3.13 -0.05
N MET A 69 9.69 -4.41 -0.44
CA MET A 69 10.58 -5.38 0.17
C MET A 69 12.04 -4.97 -0.02
N GLU A 70 12.45 -4.68 -1.25
CA GLU A 70 13.80 -4.22 -1.62
C GLU A 70 14.22 -2.98 -0.81
N ASP A 71 13.36 -1.95 -0.73
CA ASP A 71 13.62 -0.74 0.05
C ASP A 71 13.83 -1.05 1.55
N GLN A 72 13.00 -1.92 2.14
CA GLN A 72 13.18 -2.29 3.54
C GLN A 72 14.44 -3.12 3.78
N VAL A 73 14.77 -4.04 2.87
CA VAL A 73 16.02 -4.82 2.92
C VAL A 73 17.23 -3.89 2.82
N GLU A 74 17.22 -2.94 1.89
CA GLU A 74 18.30 -1.98 1.71
C GLU A 74 18.47 -1.09 2.96
N GLN A 75 17.38 -0.57 3.53
CA GLN A 75 17.42 0.20 4.76
C GLN A 75 17.99 -0.58 5.94
N LEU A 76 17.64 -1.85 6.10
CA LEU A 76 18.20 -2.72 7.14
C LEU A 76 19.70 -3.00 6.91
N ARG A 77 20.12 -3.25 5.67
CA ARG A 77 21.52 -3.45 5.29
C ARG A 77 22.37 -2.21 5.55
N ARG A 78 21.88 -1.02 5.18
CA ARG A 78 22.54 0.26 5.45
C ARG A 78 22.71 0.51 6.95
N ARG A 79 21.81 -0.01 7.80
CA ARG A 79 21.91 0.02 9.27
C ARG A 79 22.79 -1.09 9.86
N GLY A 80 23.43 -1.90 9.03
CA GLY A 80 24.38 -2.94 9.43
C GLY A 80 23.78 -4.33 9.68
N GLU A 81 22.49 -4.54 9.45
CA GLU A 81 21.87 -5.87 9.51
C GLU A 81 22.09 -6.60 8.18
N LYS A 82 22.89 -7.68 8.21
CA LYS A 82 23.21 -8.48 7.01
C LYS A 82 22.33 -9.72 6.89
N ARG A 83 21.68 -10.16 7.98
CA ARG A 83 20.80 -11.32 8.04
C ARG A 83 19.40 -10.95 7.56
N VAL A 84 19.31 -10.31 6.40
CA VAL A 84 18.07 -9.83 5.79
C VAL A 84 18.04 -10.15 4.30
N ILE A 85 16.88 -10.63 3.82
CA ILE A 85 16.67 -11.02 2.43
C ILE A 85 15.23 -10.78 1.99
N ALA A 86 15.05 -10.48 0.71
CA ALA A 86 13.76 -10.42 0.02
C ALA A 86 13.64 -11.59 -0.96
N PHE A 87 12.58 -12.40 -0.83
CA PHE A 87 12.27 -13.50 -1.73
C PHE A 87 11.08 -13.15 -2.62
N HIS A 88 11.36 -13.01 -3.91
CA HIS A 88 10.37 -12.78 -4.97
C HIS A 88 10.75 -13.52 -6.26
N SER A 89 9.89 -13.46 -7.28
CA SER A 89 10.09 -14.14 -8.55
C SER A 89 11.29 -13.62 -9.36
N LEU A 90 11.67 -12.35 -9.19
CA LEU A 90 12.77 -11.71 -9.92
C LEU A 90 14.19 -12.02 -9.37
N LEU A 91 14.30 -12.80 -8.29
CA LEU A 91 15.61 -13.15 -7.73
C LEU A 91 16.31 -14.18 -8.63
N ASP A 92 17.62 -14.04 -8.83
CA ASP A 92 18.40 -14.95 -9.67
C ASP A 92 18.27 -16.41 -9.17
N ALA A 93 18.26 -17.37 -10.10
CA ALA A 93 17.99 -18.76 -9.77
C ALA A 93 19.08 -19.35 -8.85
N GLU A 94 20.35 -19.02 -9.06
CA GLU A 94 21.46 -19.50 -8.25
C GLU A 94 21.43 -18.85 -6.85
N GLU A 95 21.25 -17.53 -6.80
CA GLU A 95 21.08 -16.79 -5.54
C GLU A 95 19.91 -17.35 -4.73
N LYS A 96 18.79 -17.69 -5.39
CA LYS A 96 17.61 -18.24 -4.76
C LYS A 96 17.87 -19.62 -4.16
N TRP A 97 18.59 -20.48 -4.88
CA TRP A 97 18.94 -21.81 -4.40
C TRP A 97 19.89 -21.74 -3.19
N GLN A 98 20.90 -20.89 -3.23
CA GLN A 98 21.82 -20.70 -2.11
C GLN A 98 21.08 -20.14 -0.89
N ALA A 99 20.25 -19.11 -1.08
CA ALA A 99 19.49 -18.49 -0.01
C ALA A 99 18.43 -19.42 0.60
N LEU A 100 17.84 -20.33 -0.18
CA LEU A 100 16.93 -21.37 0.32
C LEU A 100 17.65 -22.34 1.27
N ALA A 101 18.91 -22.67 1.00
CA ALA A 101 19.69 -23.59 1.82
C ALA A 101 20.08 -22.97 3.17
N SER A 102 20.37 -21.67 3.21
CA SER A 102 20.74 -20.91 4.41
C SER A 102 19.56 -20.12 5.01
N LEU A 103 18.31 -20.47 4.68
CA LEU A 103 17.13 -19.66 5.04
C LEU A 103 17.01 -19.42 6.55
N ALA A 104 17.43 -20.38 7.38
CA ALA A 104 17.40 -20.30 8.84
C ALA A 104 18.42 -19.30 9.43
N GLU A 105 19.42 -18.89 8.65
CA GLU A 105 20.44 -17.93 9.10
C GLU A 105 19.89 -16.49 9.04
N PHE A 106 18.92 -16.21 8.17
CA PHE A 106 18.32 -14.89 8.05
C PHE A 106 17.42 -14.58 9.25
N ARG A 107 17.58 -13.37 9.79
CA ARG A 107 16.74 -12.81 10.84
C ARG A 107 15.45 -12.25 10.26
N PHE A 108 15.55 -11.55 9.13
CA PHE A 108 14.44 -10.92 8.43
C PHE A 108 14.26 -11.57 7.06
N ILE A 109 13.12 -12.22 6.84
CA ILE A 109 12.78 -12.86 5.58
C ILE A 109 11.57 -12.13 5.02
N TYR A 110 11.78 -11.24 4.05
CA TYR A 110 10.70 -10.64 3.29
C TYR A 110 10.26 -11.60 2.19
N ALA A 111 8.95 -11.78 1.99
CA ALA A 111 8.41 -12.62 0.92
C ALA A 111 7.17 -11.99 0.31
N SER A 112 7.00 -12.15 -1.01
CA SER A 112 5.72 -11.82 -1.65
C SER A 112 4.68 -12.92 -1.36
N PRO A 113 3.37 -12.59 -1.37
CA PRO A 113 2.31 -13.59 -1.22
C PRO A 113 2.40 -14.74 -2.23
N GLU A 114 2.78 -14.43 -3.48
CA GLU A 114 2.96 -15.41 -4.56
C GLU A 114 4.13 -16.35 -4.27
N MET A 115 5.23 -15.82 -3.71
CA MET A 115 6.40 -16.64 -3.37
C MET A 115 6.06 -17.68 -2.29
N LEU A 116 5.17 -17.34 -1.37
CA LEU A 116 4.65 -18.27 -0.36
C LEU A 116 3.78 -19.40 -0.93
N GLN A 117 3.39 -19.36 -2.21
CA GLN A 117 2.72 -20.48 -2.87
C GLN A 117 3.71 -21.55 -3.35
N SER A 118 5.00 -21.24 -3.41
CA SER A 118 6.01 -22.19 -3.87
C SER A 118 6.21 -23.33 -2.86
N ALA A 119 5.92 -24.56 -3.28
CA ALA A 119 6.12 -25.75 -2.45
C ALA A 119 7.57 -25.91 -1.96
N LYS A 120 8.55 -25.56 -2.80
CA LYS A 120 9.98 -25.58 -2.44
C LYS A 120 10.28 -24.59 -1.32
N PHE A 121 9.78 -23.36 -1.44
CA PHE A 121 9.99 -22.32 -0.43
C PHE A 121 9.28 -22.63 0.88
N LEU A 122 8.03 -23.09 0.84
CA LEU A 122 7.31 -23.53 2.04
C LEU A 122 8.01 -24.71 2.74
N THR A 123 8.57 -25.66 1.98
CA THR A 123 9.32 -26.78 2.55
C THR A 123 10.59 -26.31 3.26
N ALA A 124 11.29 -25.32 2.71
CA ALA A 124 12.44 -24.70 3.35
C ALA A 124 12.01 -23.91 4.61
N LEU A 125 10.97 -23.08 4.52
CA LEU A 125 10.45 -22.29 5.64
C LEU A 125 10.00 -23.15 6.82
N ARG A 126 9.43 -24.34 6.59
CA ARG A 126 9.06 -25.28 7.65
C ARG A 126 10.24 -25.76 8.50
N ARG A 127 11.47 -25.63 8.00
CA ARG A 127 12.71 -25.97 8.74
C ARG A 127 13.26 -24.77 9.52
N VAL A 128 12.69 -23.58 9.34
CA VAL A 128 13.09 -22.35 10.02
C VAL A 128 12.21 -22.16 11.25
N CYS A 129 12.82 -21.77 12.37
CA CYS A 129 12.08 -21.33 13.55
C CYS A 129 11.54 -19.91 13.30
N ILE A 130 10.28 -19.82 12.86
CA ILE A 130 9.59 -18.53 12.66
C ILE A 130 9.03 -18.06 14.00
N SER A 131 9.59 -16.97 14.51
CA SER A 131 9.20 -16.37 15.79
C SER A 131 8.07 -15.35 15.67
N LEU A 132 7.88 -14.79 14.48
CA LEU A 132 6.85 -13.81 14.18
C LEU A 132 6.49 -13.87 12.68
N PHE A 133 5.19 -13.88 12.40
CA PHE A 133 4.63 -13.79 11.06
C PHE A 133 3.99 -12.42 10.86
N VAL A 134 4.60 -11.59 10.04
CA VAL A 134 4.15 -10.21 9.78
C VAL A 134 3.43 -10.15 8.45
N VAL A 135 2.29 -9.49 8.41
CA VAL A 135 1.62 -9.08 7.16
C VAL A 135 1.62 -7.57 7.13
N ASP A 136 2.48 -7.00 6.27
CA ASP A 136 2.53 -5.56 6.02
C ASP A 136 1.49 -5.16 4.98
N GLU A 137 0.97 -3.94 5.09
CA GLU A 137 -0.18 -3.46 4.33
C GLU A 137 -1.36 -4.46 4.32
N ALA A 138 -1.71 -4.98 5.50
CA ALA A 138 -2.70 -6.04 5.67
C ALA A 138 -4.10 -5.73 5.10
N HIS A 139 -4.43 -4.46 4.86
CA HIS A 139 -5.65 -4.07 4.14
C HIS A 139 -5.73 -4.70 2.73
N CYS A 140 -4.60 -5.05 2.11
CA CYS A 140 -4.54 -5.78 0.85
C CYS A 140 -5.25 -7.13 0.91
N ILE A 141 -5.39 -7.76 2.09
CA ILE A 141 -6.18 -8.99 2.21
C ILE A 141 -7.63 -8.76 1.78
N SER A 142 -8.25 -7.70 2.30
CA SER A 142 -9.64 -7.36 2.02
C SER A 142 -9.82 -6.60 0.70
N GLN A 143 -8.86 -5.72 0.38
CA GLN A 143 -8.93 -4.88 -0.82
C GLN A 143 -8.45 -5.58 -2.09
N TRP A 144 -7.45 -6.46 -2.00
CA TRP A 144 -6.80 -7.06 -3.16
C TRP A 144 -6.99 -8.58 -3.24
N GLY A 145 -7.38 -9.24 -2.15
CA GLY A 145 -7.54 -10.69 -2.11
C GLY A 145 -8.48 -11.26 -3.18
N TYR A 146 -9.47 -10.50 -3.65
CA TYR A 146 -10.35 -10.95 -4.74
C TYR A 146 -10.12 -10.22 -6.07
N ASP A 147 -9.36 -9.12 -6.07
CA ASP A 147 -9.30 -8.17 -7.19
C ASP A 147 -7.90 -8.01 -7.82
N PHE A 148 -6.82 -8.43 -7.14
CA PHE A 148 -5.46 -8.18 -7.64
C PHE A 148 -4.49 -9.29 -7.22
N ARG A 149 -4.54 -9.75 -5.96
CA ARG A 149 -3.63 -10.78 -5.43
C ARG A 149 -4.35 -11.79 -4.52
N PRO A 150 -5.00 -12.82 -5.11
CA PRO A 150 -5.68 -13.89 -4.37
C PRO A 150 -4.80 -14.71 -3.42
N ASP A 151 -3.48 -14.65 -3.61
CA ASP A 151 -2.50 -15.28 -2.74
C ASP A 151 -2.60 -14.80 -1.28
N PHE A 152 -3.07 -13.57 -1.04
CA PHE A 152 -3.35 -13.06 0.31
C PHE A 152 -4.39 -13.90 1.06
N LEU A 153 -5.37 -14.49 0.36
CA LEU A 153 -6.43 -15.30 0.98
C LEU A 153 -5.89 -16.62 1.54
N LYS A 154 -4.68 -17.03 1.14
CA LYS A 154 -4.04 -18.28 1.57
C LYS A 154 -3.10 -18.10 2.77
N LEU A 155 -2.86 -16.87 3.22
CA LEU A 155 -1.88 -16.58 4.27
C LEU A 155 -2.20 -17.26 5.61
N GLY A 156 -3.48 -17.38 5.99
CA GLY A 156 -3.87 -18.12 7.18
C GLY A 156 -3.54 -19.62 7.10
N GLU A 157 -3.69 -20.25 5.93
CA GLU A 157 -3.28 -21.64 5.71
C GLU A 157 -1.76 -21.79 5.80
N ILE A 158 -1.00 -20.86 5.20
CA ILE A 158 0.46 -20.83 5.25
C ILE A 158 0.94 -20.68 6.70
N ARG A 159 0.38 -19.73 7.45
CA ARG A 159 0.70 -19.52 8.86
C ARG A 159 0.50 -20.81 9.67
N ARG A 160 -0.64 -21.50 9.51
CA ARG A 160 -0.89 -22.79 10.18
C ARG A 160 0.12 -23.86 9.76
N ALA A 161 0.47 -23.94 8.47
CA ALA A 161 1.47 -24.86 7.95
C ALA A 161 2.90 -24.61 8.46
N LEU A 162 3.16 -23.42 9.02
CA LEU A 162 4.41 -23.03 9.67
C LEU A 162 4.37 -23.20 11.20
N GLY A 163 3.34 -23.87 11.76
CA GLY A 163 3.20 -24.07 13.20
C GLY A 163 2.46 -22.95 13.93
N ALA A 164 1.71 -22.10 13.20
CA ALA A 164 0.93 -20.99 13.74
C ALA A 164 1.72 -20.01 14.63
N PRO A 165 2.85 -19.44 14.14
CA PRO A 165 3.58 -18.43 14.89
C PRO A 165 2.69 -17.20 15.23
N PRO A 166 3.04 -16.41 16.27
CA PRO A 166 2.40 -15.14 16.55
C PRO A 166 2.34 -14.27 15.30
N CYS A 167 1.20 -13.60 15.07
CA CYS A 167 0.97 -12.83 13.87
C CYS A 167 0.83 -11.34 14.17
N LEU A 168 1.56 -10.50 13.41
CA LEU A 168 1.39 -9.05 13.41
C LEU A 168 0.85 -8.60 12.05
N ALA A 169 -0.38 -8.10 12.01
CA ALA A 169 -0.96 -7.47 10.84
C ALA A 169 -0.86 -5.95 10.97
N LEU A 170 -0.21 -5.29 10.01
CA LEU A 170 0.03 -3.84 10.00
C LEU A 170 -0.68 -3.18 8.84
N THR A 171 -1.35 -2.05 9.09
CA THR A 171 -1.97 -1.24 8.02
C THR A 171 -2.09 0.23 8.44
N ALA A 172 -2.23 1.13 7.47
CA ALA A 172 -2.55 2.53 7.72
C ALA A 172 -4.06 2.80 7.75
N THR A 173 -4.81 2.09 6.90
CA THR A 173 -6.21 2.37 6.61
C THR A 173 -6.98 1.06 6.62
N ALA A 174 -7.75 0.82 7.69
CA ALA A 174 -8.62 -0.34 7.79
C ALA A 174 -9.88 0.01 8.60
N PRO A 175 -10.99 0.35 7.94
CA PRO A 175 -12.29 0.45 8.61
C PRO A 175 -12.68 -0.87 9.30
N PRO A 176 -13.64 -0.87 10.23
CA PRO A 176 -14.00 -2.04 11.03
C PRO A 176 -14.23 -3.31 10.20
N GLU A 177 -14.94 -3.21 9.07
CA GLU A 177 -15.19 -4.35 8.17
C GLU A 177 -13.89 -4.95 7.57
N VAL A 178 -12.88 -4.13 7.28
CA VAL A 178 -11.57 -4.56 6.79
C VAL A 178 -10.76 -5.20 7.92
N GLN A 179 -10.85 -4.68 9.14
CA GLN A 179 -10.18 -5.25 10.32
C GLN A 179 -10.67 -6.68 10.60
N GLU A 180 -11.98 -6.90 10.58
CA GLU A 180 -12.55 -8.25 10.78
C GLU A 180 -12.11 -9.22 9.68
N ASP A 181 -12.06 -8.76 8.43
CA ASP A 181 -11.65 -9.60 7.30
C ASP A 181 -10.18 -10.04 7.41
N ILE A 182 -9.29 -9.14 7.86
CA ILE A 182 -7.89 -9.44 8.15
C ILE A 182 -7.79 -10.50 9.25
N ILE A 183 -8.47 -10.28 10.39
CA ILE A 183 -8.42 -11.18 11.55
C ILE A 183 -8.89 -12.58 11.16
N ARG A 184 -10.04 -12.66 10.49
CA ARG A 184 -10.61 -13.93 10.02
C ARG A 184 -9.69 -14.64 9.04
N THR A 185 -9.14 -13.93 8.07
CA THR A 185 -8.32 -14.54 7.01
C THR A 185 -6.97 -15.05 7.54
N LEU A 186 -6.38 -14.35 8.52
CA LEU A 186 -5.12 -14.74 9.14
C LEU A 186 -5.29 -15.70 10.33
N GLY A 187 -6.53 -15.98 10.74
CA GLY A 187 -6.86 -16.84 11.88
C GLY A 187 -6.35 -16.28 13.20
N MET A 188 -6.56 -14.99 13.42
CA MET A 188 -6.05 -14.25 14.58
C MET A 188 -7.13 -14.04 15.66
N ASP A 189 -7.83 -15.12 16.02
CA ASP A 189 -8.92 -15.06 17.00
C ASP A 189 -8.41 -14.53 18.36
N GLY A 190 -9.02 -13.45 18.86
CA GLY A 190 -8.60 -12.80 20.09
C GLY A 190 -7.38 -11.87 19.96
N ALA A 191 -7.00 -11.47 18.74
CA ALA A 191 -5.91 -10.52 18.51
C ALA A 191 -6.08 -9.21 19.29
N ARG A 192 -4.96 -8.70 19.78
CA ARG A 192 -4.86 -7.36 20.36
C ARG A 192 -5.01 -6.33 19.24
N ARG A 193 -5.87 -5.34 19.45
CA ARG A 193 -6.13 -4.29 18.47
C ARG A 193 -5.53 -2.98 18.95
N HIS A 194 -4.52 -2.49 18.24
CA HIS A 194 -3.94 -1.17 18.44
C HIS A 194 -4.39 -0.28 17.30
N ILE A 195 -5.53 0.39 17.49
CA ILE A 195 -6.20 1.19 16.46
C ILE A 195 -5.96 2.66 16.78
N HIS A 196 -5.04 3.28 16.03
CA HIS A 196 -4.76 4.71 16.13
C HIS A 196 -5.54 5.47 15.06
N SER A 197 -5.87 6.71 15.37
CA SER A 197 -6.69 7.54 14.51
C SER A 197 -6.10 7.71 13.12
N VAL A 198 -6.96 7.63 12.10
CA VAL A 198 -6.61 8.01 10.73
C VAL A 198 -6.49 9.53 10.55
N ASP A 199 -6.96 10.32 11.52
CA ASP A 199 -6.97 11.78 11.42
C ASP A 199 -5.56 12.36 11.31
N ARG A 200 -5.44 13.36 10.44
CA ARG A 200 -4.21 14.11 10.19
C ARG A 200 -4.56 15.58 10.27
N PRO A 201 -4.52 16.17 11.49
CA PRO A 201 -5.02 17.52 11.72
C PRO A 201 -4.26 18.59 10.92
N ASN A 202 -3.02 18.29 10.52
CA ASN A 202 -2.19 19.17 9.71
C ASN A 202 -2.52 19.17 8.20
N ILE A 203 -3.41 18.28 7.72
CA ILE A 203 -3.81 18.20 6.32
C ILE A 203 -5.20 18.81 6.14
N ALA A 204 -5.28 19.98 5.52
CA ALA A 204 -6.55 20.59 5.14
C ALA A 204 -7.17 19.87 3.95
N LEU A 205 -8.49 19.71 3.96
CA LEU A 205 -9.24 18.96 2.94
C LEU A 205 -10.09 19.91 2.10
N CYS A 206 -10.00 19.81 0.77
CA CYS A 206 -10.79 20.61 -0.15
C CYS A 206 -11.32 19.74 -1.31
N VAL A 207 -12.53 20.03 -1.76
CA VAL A 207 -13.05 19.52 -3.03
C VAL A 207 -13.44 20.71 -3.90
N GLU A 208 -12.83 20.78 -5.08
CA GLU A 208 -13.11 21.79 -6.08
C GLU A 208 -14.06 21.19 -7.11
N HIS A 209 -15.29 21.72 -7.19
CA HIS A 209 -16.24 21.34 -8.23
C HIS A 209 -15.98 22.13 -9.50
N CYS A 210 -15.78 21.43 -10.61
CA CYS A 210 -15.45 21.97 -11.91
C CYS A 210 -16.55 21.63 -12.93
N SER A 211 -16.67 22.47 -13.95
CA SER A 211 -17.69 22.36 -15.00
C SER A 211 -17.40 21.30 -16.06
N SER A 212 -16.12 20.97 -16.27
CA SER A 212 -15.67 20.04 -17.29
C SER A 212 -14.26 19.51 -16.98
N THR A 213 -13.84 18.46 -17.69
CA THR A 213 -12.46 17.94 -17.59
C THR A 213 -11.39 18.97 -17.94
N GLU A 214 -11.66 19.85 -18.91
CA GLU A 214 -10.70 20.91 -19.27
C GLU A 214 -10.63 22.01 -18.20
N ASP A 215 -11.78 22.38 -17.61
CA ASP A 215 -11.82 23.28 -16.46
C ASP A 215 -11.05 22.67 -15.27
N LYS A 216 -11.20 21.37 -14.99
CA LYS A 216 -10.38 20.67 -14.00
C LYS A 216 -8.89 20.81 -14.30
N ALA A 217 -8.48 20.64 -15.57
CA ALA A 217 -7.07 20.67 -15.95
C ALA A 217 -6.48 22.07 -15.81
N ALA A 218 -7.27 23.10 -16.17
CA ALA A 218 -6.91 24.49 -15.97
C ALA A 218 -6.79 24.86 -14.49
N ARG A 219 -7.76 24.48 -13.66
CA ARG A 219 -7.75 24.71 -12.20
C ARG A 219 -6.59 24.01 -11.52
N LEU A 220 -6.37 22.74 -11.83
CA LEU A 220 -5.24 21.98 -11.29
C LEU A 220 -3.91 22.64 -11.65
N ALA A 221 -3.75 23.12 -12.89
CA ALA A 221 -2.54 23.83 -13.30
C ALA A 221 -2.34 25.15 -12.54
N ASP A 222 -3.42 25.90 -12.23
CA ASP A 222 -3.34 27.11 -11.39
C ASP A 222 -2.87 26.77 -9.97
N TYR A 223 -3.49 25.76 -9.34
CA TYR A 223 -3.10 25.29 -8.01
C TYR A 223 -1.64 24.82 -7.99
N ALA A 224 -1.21 24.00 -8.95
CA ALA A 224 0.15 23.48 -9.02
C ALA A 224 1.23 24.58 -9.12
N LYS A 225 0.90 25.73 -9.75
CA LYS A 225 1.80 26.89 -9.83
C LYS A 225 1.87 27.66 -8.52
N ARG A 226 0.70 27.89 -7.89
CA ARG A 226 0.56 28.76 -6.72
C ARG A 226 0.94 28.07 -5.42
N LEU A 227 0.65 26.79 -5.27
CA LEU A 227 0.86 26.07 -4.00
C LEU A 227 2.34 25.84 -3.68
N GLU A 228 2.70 25.99 -2.41
CA GLU A 228 4.02 25.68 -1.89
C GLU A 228 4.34 24.20 -2.12
N GLY A 229 5.45 23.92 -2.82
CA GLY A 229 5.87 22.55 -3.11
C GLY A 229 6.76 21.98 -2.01
N PRO A 230 7.13 20.69 -2.09
CA PRO A 230 6.85 19.75 -3.18
C PRO A 230 5.45 19.12 -3.09
N GLY A 231 4.92 18.63 -4.23
CA GLY A 231 3.57 18.07 -4.30
C GLY A 231 3.42 16.81 -5.15
N ILE A 232 2.33 16.09 -4.94
CA ILE A 232 1.95 14.86 -5.65
C ILE A 232 0.59 15.06 -6.31
N ILE A 233 0.42 14.58 -7.54
CA ILE A 233 -0.83 14.72 -8.29
C ILE A 233 -1.29 13.35 -8.80
N TYR A 234 -2.45 12.88 -8.35
CA TYR A 234 -3.00 11.58 -8.66
C TYR A 234 -3.97 11.60 -9.87
N PHE A 235 -3.77 10.62 -10.75
CA PHE A 235 -4.57 10.37 -11.95
C PHE A 235 -5.01 8.89 -12.02
N SER A 236 -6.16 8.62 -12.63
CA SER A 236 -6.67 7.27 -12.87
C SER A 236 -5.96 6.57 -14.03
N SER A 237 -5.40 7.31 -14.99
CA SER A 237 -4.76 6.76 -16.19
C SER A 237 -3.31 7.24 -16.38
N ARG A 238 -2.51 6.40 -17.06
CA ARG A 238 -1.11 6.70 -17.41
C ARG A 238 -1.02 7.90 -18.36
N GLN A 239 -1.89 7.90 -19.36
CA GLN A 239 -1.99 8.97 -20.35
C GLN A 239 -2.22 10.34 -19.70
N TRP A 240 -3.14 10.42 -18.73
CA TRP A 240 -3.40 11.67 -18.02
C TRP A 240 -2.21 12.13 -17.18
N ALA A 241 -1.52 11.20 -16.50
CA ALA A 241 -0.33 11.54 -15.73
C ALA A 241 0.79 12.10 -16.61
N GLU A 242 1.03 11.50 -17.78
CA GLU A 242 2.02 11.99 -18.75
C GLU A 242 1.61 13.33 -19.36
N GLU A 243 0.37 13.46 -19.82
CA GLU A 243 -0.15 14.67 -20.46
C GLU A 243 -0.09 15.86 -19.50
N MET A 244 -0.55 15.68 -18.26
CA MET A 244 -0.52 16.75 -17.27
C MET A 244 0.90 17.07 -16.80
N ALA A 245 1.81 16.10 -16.73
CA ALA A 245 3.22 16.42 -16.46
C ALA A 245 3.79 17.37 -17.51
N ARG A 246 3.57 17.09 -18.79
CA ARG A 246 4.00 17.97 -19.91
C ARG A 246 3.33 19.34 -19.83
N ARG A 247 2.01 19.40 -19.57
CA ARG A 247 1.27 20.66 -19.44
C ARG A 247 1.74 21.50 -18.26
N LEU A 248 2.06 20.88 -17.12
CA LEU A 248 2.56 21.57 -15.93
C LEU A 248 3.99 22.10 -16.12
N GLU A 249 4.84 21.35 -16.81
CA GLU A 249 6.18 21.79 -17.19
C GLU A 249 6.11 23.01 -18.12
N GLN A 250 5.32 22.92 -19.19
CA GLN A 250 5.13 24.01 -20.17
C GLN A 250 4.54 25.27 -19.55
N CYS A 251 3.70 25.14 -18.54
CA CYS A 251 3.08 26.28 -17.89
C CYS A 251 3.90 26.86 -16.72
N GLY A 252 5.07 26.28 -16.42
CA GLY A 252 6.03 26.80 -15.44
C GLY A 252 5.71 26.44 -13.98
N ALA A 253 5.07 25.30 -13.72
CA ALA A 253 4.75 24.85 -12.36
C ALA A 253 5.98 24.43 -11.52
N GLY A 254 7.12 24.19 -12.18
CA GLY A 254 8.39 23.79 -11.58
C GLY A 254 9.01 22.59 -12.30
N ARG A 255 9.86 21.85 -11.59
CA ARG A 255 10.44 20.59 -12.08
C ARG A 255 9.42 19.47 -11.89
N VAL A 256 8.84 19.01 -12.98
CA VAL A 256 7.73 18.04 -12.98
C VAL A 256 8.17 16.74 -13.64
N ALA A 257 7.79 15.60 -13.07
CA ALA A 257 7.91 14.30 -13.71
C ALA A 257 6.61 13.51 -13.59
N TYR A 258 6.47 12.46 -14.40
CA TYR A 258 5.38 11.50 -14.25
C TYR A 258 5.88 10.17 -13.66
N TYR A 259 4.98 9.44 -13.00
CA TYR A 259 5.24 8.11 -12.46
C TYR A 259 4.04 7.18 -12.64
N HIS A 260 4.23 6.04 -13.30
CA HIS A 260 3.22 4.99 -13.39
C HIS A 260 3.81 3.59 -13.65
N ALA A 261 3.02 2.55 -13.43
CA ALA A 261 3.45 1.15 -13.56
C ALA A 261 3.92 0.74 -14.98
N GLY A 262 3.60 1.51 -16.02
CA GLY A 262 4.09 1.27 -17.39
C GLY A 262 5.50 1.80 -17.68
N MET A 263 6.16 2.47 -16.73
CA MET A 263 7.55 2.92 -16.88
C MET A 263 8.54 1.81 -16.52
N ASP A 264 9.73 1.90 -17.09
CA ASP A 264 10.85 1.01 -16.75
C ASP A 264 11.20 1.10 -15.26
N GLY A 265 11.65 -0.02 -14.68
CA GLY A 265 11.98 -0.10 -13.25
C GLY A 265 13.03 0.92 -12.81
N GLU A 266 14.07 1.10 -13.63
CA GLU A 266 15.15 2.07 -13.39
C GLU A 266 14.64 3.52 -13.43
N GLN A 267 13.78 3.85 -14.40
CA GLN A 267 13.19 5.19 -14.50
C GLN A 267 12.28 5.51 -13.31
N ARG A 268 11.48 4.53 -12.85
CA ARG A 268 10.65 4.68 -11.64
C ARG A 268 11.51 4.95 -10.42
N LEU A 269 12.59 4.20 -10.23
CA LEU A 269 13.52 4.40 -9.13
C LEU A 269 14.16 5.79 -9.19
N LEU A 270 14.61 6.22 -10.37
CA LEU A 270 15.19 7.54 -10.59
C LEU A 270 14.22 8.66 -10.20
N VAL A 271 12.99 8.66 -10.73
CA VAL A 271 11.97 9.69 -10.41
C VAL A 271 11.65 9.71 -8.92
N GLN A 272 11.52 8.54 -8.30
CA GLN A 272 11.28 8.44 -6.86
C GLN A 272 12.43 9.07 -6.05
N GLN A 273 13.69 8.74 -6.39
CA GLN A 273 14.86 9.31 -5.73
C GLN A 273 14.95 10.83 -5.94
N GLN A 274 14.78 11.30 -7.17
CA GLN A 274 14.78 12.73 -7.49
C GLN A 274 13.73 13.50 -6.67
N PHE A 275 12.53 12.96 -6.52
CA PHE A 275 11.49 13.57 -5.69
C PHE A 275 11.87 13.58 -4.21
N VAL A 276 12.35 12.45 -3.68
CA VAL A 276 12.80 12.35 -2.27
C VAL A 276 13.89 13.38 -1.97
N TYR A 277 14.91 13.50 -2.84
CA TYR A 277 16.03 14.44 -2.68
C TYR A 277 15.73 15.89 -3.07
N GLY A 278 14.48 16.22 -3.46
CA GLY A 278 14.09 17.61 -3.77
C GLY A 278 14.59 18.12 -5.13
N GLN A 279 14.95 17.20 -6.02
CA GLN A 279 15.30 17.48 -7.42
C GLN A 279 14.06 17.64 -8.30
N LEU A 280 12.89 17.15 -7.85
CA LEU A 280 11.59 17.40 -8.46
C LEU A 280 10.69 18.18 -7.49
N ASP A 281 9.92 19.13 -8.03
CA ASP A 281 8.91 19.88 -7.27
C ASP A 281 7.56 19.16 -7.29
N ILE A 282 7.19 18.50 -8.40
CA ILE A 282 5.89 17.85 -8.58
C ILE A 282 6.05 16.48 -9.25
N VAL A 283 5.30 15.49 -8.76
CA VAL A 283 5.14 14.19 -9.43
C VAL A 283 3.69 13.95 -9.80
N CYS A 284 3.43 13.80 -11.10
CA CYS A 284 2.15 13.38 -11.66
C CYS A 284 2.09 11.86 -11.76
N CYS A 285 1.15 11.20 -11.10
CA CYS A 285 1.22 9.76 -10.95
C CYS A 285 -0.13 9.05 -10.94
N THR A 286 -0.10 7.75 -11.22
CA THR A 286 -1.20 6.85 -10.83
C THR A 286 -1.00 6.35 -9.39
N SER A 287 -1.93 5.55 -8.88
CA SER A 287 -1.82 4.88 -7.58
C SER A 287 -0.54 4.04 -7.39
N ALA A 288 0.18 3.75 -8.48
CA ALA A 288 1.50 3.12 -8.46
C ALA A 288 2.56 3.95 -7.71
N PHE A 289 2.45 5.28 -7.70
CA PHE A 289 3.33 6.14 -6.90
C PHE A 289 2.78 6.26 -5.49
N GLY A 290 2.99 5.21 -4.73
CA GLY A 290 2.34 5.07 -3.45
C GLY A 290 3.25 4.44 -2.41
N MET A 291 3.01 3.17 -2.17
CA MET A 291 3.78 2.37 -1.22
C MET A 291 5.29 2.56 -1.40
N GLY A 292 5.99 2.95 -0.33
CA GLY A 292 7.45 3.10 -0.30
C GLY A 292 7.96 4.53 -0.45
N VAL A 293 7.13 5.48 -0.90
CA VAL A 293 7.53 6.89 -0.92
C VAL A 293 7.54 7.44 0.51
N ASN A 294 8.72 7.79 1.01
CA ASN A 294 8.93 8.39 2.31
C ASN A 294 9.63 9.76 2.22
N LYS A 295 8.86 10.78 1.85
CA LYS A 295 9.28 12.18 1.88
C LYS A 295 8.49 12.91 2.96
N GLU A 296 9.17 13.50 3.92
CA GLU A 296 8.51 14.08 5.10
C GLU A 296 7.75 15.37 4.77
N ASN A 297 8.28 16.14 3.82
CA ASN A 297 7.89 17.51 3.55
C ASN A 297 7.01 17.71 2.31
N VAL A 298 6.17 16.73 1.95
CA VAL A 298 5.19 16.91 0.86
C VAL A 298 4.12 17.91 1.32
N ARG A 299 3.97 19.02 0.63
CA ARG A 299 3.09 20.14 1.02
C ARG A 299 1.68 20.02 0.49
N PHE A 300 1.50 19.49 -0.72
CA PHE A 300 0.16 19.24 -1.25
C PHE A 300 0.01 17.89 -1.96
N VAL A 301 -1.21 17.38 -1.94
CA VAL A 301 -1.67 16.24 -2.75
C VAL A 301 -2.91 16.68 -3.52
N LEU A 302 -2.85 16.59 -4.85
CA LEU A 302 -3.98 16.90 -5.71
C LEU A 302 -4.52 15.62 -6.33
N HIS A 303 -5.84 15.48 -6.41
CA HIS A 303 -6.51 14.39 -7.09
C HIS A 303 -7.23 14.95 -8.30
N PHE A 304 -6.76 14.63 -9.50
CA PHE A 304 -7.44 15.01 -10.72
C PHE A 304 -8.64 14.11 -11.01
N HIS A 305 -8.67 12.88 -10.50
CA HIS A 305 -9.81 11.99 -10.60
C HIS A 305 -10.21 11.51 -9.22
N MET A 306 -11.52 11.38 -8.99
CA MET A 306 -12.06 10.81 -7.75
C MET A 306 -11.57 9.37 -7.55
N PRO A 307 -10.92 9.05 -6.41
CA PRO A 307 -10.65 7.67 -6.03
C PRO A 307 -11.93 6.83 -5.93
N ALA A 308 -11.82 5.51 -6.10
CA ALA A 308 -13.00 4.62 -6.04
C ALA A 308 -13.50 4.33 -4.61
N GLN A 309 -12.70 4.68 -3.58
CA GLN A 309 -12.99 4.38 -2.18
C GLN A 309 -12.27 5.40 -1.27
N LEU A 310 -12.86 5.71 -0.11
CA LEU A 310 -12.31 6.66 0.86
C LEU A 310 -10.96 6.20 1.44
N GLU A 311 -10.76 4.91 1.59
CA GLU A 311 -9.54 4.30 2.11
C GLU A 311 -8.32 4.61 1.23
N ALA A 312 -8.51 4.58 -0.10
CA ALA A 312 -7.48 4.95 -1.05
C ALA A 312 -7.17 6.45 -0.96
N TYR A 313 -8.21 7.29 -0.91
CA TYR A 313 -8.07 8.73 -0.74
C TYR A 313 -7.27 9.08 0.52
N VAL A 314 -7.61 8.50 1.68
CA VAL A 314 -6.90 8.72 2.96
C VAL A 314 -5.44 8.28 2.89
N GLN A 315 -5.16 7.13 2.29
CA GLN A 315 -3.80 6.63 2.13
C GLN A 315 -2.95 7.54 1.24
N GLU A 316 -3.55 8.08 0.17
CA GLU A 316 -2.92 8.97 -0.80
C GLU A 316 -2.65 10.35 -0.19
N ILE A 317 -3.64 10.99 0.44
CA ILE A 317 -3.44 12.31 1.08
C ILE A 317 -2.51 12.23 2.29
N GLY A 318 -2.48 11.10 3.01
CA GLY A 318 -1.60 10.90 4.17
C GLY A 318 -0.10 10.94 3.85
N ARG A 319 0.26 11.04 2.56
CA ARG A 319 1.62 11.32 2.09
C ARG A 319 2.05 12.75 2.34
N ALA A 320 1.09 13.67 2.45
CA ALA A 320 1.35 15.06 2.78
C ALA A 320 1.72 15.22 4.27
N GLY A 321 2.57 16.21 4.54
CA GLY A 321 2.80 16.75 5.87
C GLY A 321 3.24 15.74 6.92
N ARG A 322 4.08 14.76 6.58
CA ARG A 322 4.56 13.75 7.54
C ARG A 322 5.48 14.35 8.60
N ASP A 323 6.08 15.50 8.30
CA ASP A 323 6.76 16.39 9.25
C ASP A 323 5.80 17.10 10.24
N GLY A 324 4.49 16.96 10.06
CA GLY A 324 3.47 17.61 10.87
C GLY A 324 3.17 19.05 10.47
N ALA A 325 3.86 19.61 9.47
CA ALA A 325 3.63 20.96 8.97
C ALA A 325 2.30 21.05 8.20
N PRO A 326 1.72 22.27 8.06
CA PRO A 326 0.51 22.48 7.27
C PRO A 326 0.66 21.93 5.84
N SER A 327 -0.38 21.23 5.41
CA SER A 327 -0.45 20.60 4.09
C SER A 327 -1.88 20.64 3.55
N LEU A 328 -2.01 20.56 2.22
CA LEU A 328 -3.30 20.66 1.53
C LEU A 328 -3.59 19.41 0.69
N ALA A 329 -4.81 18.89 0.81
CA ALA A 329 -5.35 17.89 -0.09
C ALA A 329 -6.54 18.48 -0.87
N VAL A 330 -6.47 18.44 -2.21
CA VAL A 330 -7.54 18.95 -3.08
C VAL A 330 -8.00 17.87 -4.04
N LEU A 331 -9.29 17.58 -4.06
CA LEU A 331 -9.91 16.73 -5.08
C LEU A 331 -10.68 17.59 -6.09
N PHE A 332 -10.28 17.52 -7.36
CA PHE A 332 -11.02 18.13 -8.46
C PHE A 332 -12.11 17.18 -8.95
N TYR A 333 -13.35 17.63 -8.90
CA TYR A 333 -14.52 16.82 -9.28
C TYR A 333 -15.29 17.47 -10.41
N ALA A 334 -15.66 16.70 -11.44
CA ALA A 334 -16.61 17.10 -12.47
C ALA A 334 -17.60 15.97 -12.74
N ASP A 335 -18.72 16.32 -13.38
CA ASP A 335 -19.71 15.36 -13.81
C ASP A 335 -19.08 14.28 -14.71
N GLY A 336 -19.36 13.02 -14.40
CA GLY A 336 -18.78 11.85 -15.08
C GLY A 336 -17.61 11.18 -14.34
N ASP A 337 -16.98 11.85 -13.36
CA ASP A 337 -15.90 11.25 -12.55
C ASP A 337 -16.35 9.99 -11.82
N ARG A 338 -17.58 9.98 -11.30
CA ARG A 338 -18.17 8.80 -10.66
C ARG A 338 -18.23 7.60 -11.60
N ALA A 339 -18.69 7.80 -12.82
CA ALA A 339 -18.77 6.74 -13.82
C ALA A 339 -17.37 6.23 -14.21
N MET A 340 -16.39 7.13 -14.32
CA MET A 340 -15.00 6.77 -14.57
C MET A 340 -14.40 5.94 -13.42
N ALA A 341 -14.59 6.38 -12.17
CA ALA A 341 -14.14 5.66 -10.99
C ALA A 341 -14.80 4.27 -10.90
N GLN A 342 -16.08 4.15 -11.26
CA GLN A 342 -16.77 2.88 -11.34
C GLN A 342 -16.15 1.95 -12.40
N ALA A 343 -15.91 2.46 -13.61
CA ALA A 343 -15.32 1.68 -14.70
C ALA A 343 -13.93 1.14 -14.29
N VAL A 344 -13.09 1.98 -13.66
CA VAL A 344 -11.78 1.56 -13.15
C VAL A 344 -11.91 0.51 -12.03
N ALA A 345 -12.85 0.69 -11.11
CA ALA A 345 -13.06 -0.24 -10.00
C ALA A 345 -13.54 -1.62 -10.45
N GLU A 346 -14.41 -1.67 -11.46
CA GLU A 346 -15.03 -2.90 -11.96
C GLU A 346 -14.23 -3.58 -13.11
N ALA A 347 -13.18 -2.94 -13.65
CA ALA A 347 -12.43 -3.42 -14.82
C ALA A 347 -11.85 -4.84 -14.69
N GLU A 348 -11.42 -5.25 -13.49
CA GLU A 348 -10.84 -6.58 -13.25
C GLU A 348 -11.90 -7.67 -12.99
N LEU A 349 -13.19 -7.30 -12.82
CA LEU A 349 -14.24 -8.26 -12.53
C LEU A 349 -14.74 -8.95 -13.80
N LEU A 350 -14.76 -10.28 -13.78
CA LEU A 350 -15.31 -11.09 -14.88
C LEU A 350 -16.83 -10.89 -15.02
N SER A 351 -17.32 -10.88 -16.25
CA SER A 351 -18.75 -10.93 -16.48
C SER A 351 -19.30 -12.34 -16.19
N PRO A 352 -20.56 -12.47 -15.73
CA PRO A 352 -21.19 -13.78 -15.53
C PRO A 352 -21.17 -14.66 -16.77
N ARG A 353 -21.25 -14.05 -17.95
CA ARG A 353 -21.21 -14.74 -19.24
C ARG A 353 -19.84 -15.36 -19.52
N GLU A 354 -18.77 -14.56 -19.44
CA GLU A 354 -17.40 -15.04 -19.67
C GLU A 354 -17.04 -16.15 -18.68
N LEU A 355 -17.42 -15.96 -17.42
CA LEU A 355 -17.21 -16.95 -16.37
C LEU A 355 -17.93 -18.27 -16.67
N ARG A 356 -19.19 -18.20 -17.10
CA ARG A 356 -19.98 -19.38 -17.46
C ARG A 356 -19.39 -20.10 -18.67
N GLU A 357 -19.10 -19.36 -19.74
CA GLU A 357 -18.51 -19.92 -20.96
C GLU A 357 -17.18 -20.63 -20.64
N TRP A 358 -16.34 -20.05 -19.79
CA TRP A 358 -15.10 -20.68 -19.35
C TRP A 358 -15.32 -21.94 -18.50
N CYS A 359 -16.24 -21.93 -17.53
CA CYS A 359 -16.53 -23.10 -16.69
C CYS A 359 -16.94 -24.33 -17.53
N TRP A 360 -17.73 -24.12 -18.59
CA TRP A 360 -18.18 -25.20 -19.46
C TRP A 360 -17.11 -25.67 -20.45
N ARG A 361 -16.09 -24.85 -20.73
CA ARG A 361 -14.91 -25.24 -21.54
C ARG A 361 -13.93 -26.13 -20.78
N LEU A 362 -14.00 -26.19 -19.45
CA LEU A 362 -13.13 -27.08 -18.66
C LEU A 362 -13.36 -28.55 -19.07
N PRO A 363 -12.32 -29.34 -19.33
CA PRO A 363 -12.51 -30.72 -19.76
C PRO A 363 -13.03 -31.58 -18.59
N GLU A 364 -14.05 -32.43 -18.84
CA GLU A 364 -14.57 -33.32 -17.80
C GLU A 364 -13.54 -34.37 -17.42
N GLY A 365 -13.35 -34.59 -16.11
CA GLY A 365 -12.39 -35.58 -15.59
C GLY A 365 -10.91 -35.27 -15.88
N ALA A 366 -10.59 -34.12 -16.48
CA ALA A 366 -9.21 -33.73 -16.77
C ALA A 366 -8.39 -33.53 -15.50
N GLY A 367 -7.09 -33.84 -15.54
CA GLY A 367 -6.17 -33.51 -14.44
C GLY A 367 -6.01 -31.99 -14.21
N TRP A 368 -5.37 -31.64 -13.09
CA TRP A 368 -5.02 -30.25 -12.75
C TRP A 368 -4.32 -29.51 -13.88
N GLU A 369 -3.34 -30.15 -14.52
CA GLU A 369 -2.55 -29.58 -15.61
C GLU A 369 -3.41 -29.17 -16.80
N ALA A 370 -4.40 -29.97 -17.17
CA ALA A 370 -5.30 -29.67 -18.28
C ALA A 370 -6.31 -28.56 -17.92
N ALA A 371 -6.76 -28.48 -16.68
CA ALA A 371 -7.58 -27.36 -16.20
C ALA A 371 -6.78 -26.03 -16.24
N MET A 372 -5.53 -26.06 -15.78
CA MET A 372 -4.63 -24.90 -15.84
C MET A 372 -4.27 -24.51 -17.27
N ALA A 373 -4.04 -25.47 -18.17
CA ALA A 373 -3.83 -25.18 -19.59
C ALA A 373 -5.04 -24.48 -20.22
N THR A 374 -6.26 -24.87 -19.84
CA THR A 374 -7.51 -24.22 -20.28
C THR A 374 -7.59 -22.78 -19.76
N LEU A 375 -7.15 -22.54 -18.52
CA LEU A 375 -7.08 -21.22 -17.93
C LEU A 375 -6.02 -20.32 -18.60
N GLU A 376 -4.84 -20.88 -18.91
CA GLU A 376 -3.78 -20.12 -19.57
C GLU A 376 -4.13 -19.73 -21.00
N ALA A 377 -4.85 -20.61 -21.70
CA ALA A 377 -5.38 -20.33 -23.04
C ALA A 377 -6.59 -19.39 -23.04
N ALA A 378 -7.12 -19.00 -21.86
CA ALA A 378 -8.19 -18.02 -21.78
C ALA A 378 -7.64 -16.60 -21.95
N GLY A 379 -8.40 -15.73 -22.63
CA GLY A 379 -8.07 -14.32 -22.82
C GLY A 379 -8.27 -13.45 -21.57
N PHE A 380 -8.07 -14.03 -20.38
CA PHE A 380 -8.22 -13.34 -19.10
C PHE A 380 -6.94 -12.61 -18.70
N THR A 381 -7.09 -11.54 -17.91
CA THR A 381 -5.95 -10.85 -17.29
C THR A 381 -5.25 -11.78 -16.29
N ASP A 382 -3.98 -11.52 -15.97
CA ASP A 382 -3.23 -12.32 -14.98
C ASP A 382 -3.93 -12.36 -13.61
N VAL A 383 -4.57 -11.25 -13.25
CA VAL A 383 -5.36 -11.11 -12.03
C VAL A 383 -6.57 -12.05 -12.05
N GLN A 384 -7.35 -12.01 -13.14
CA GLN A 384 -8.49 -12.89 -13.34
C GLN A 384 -8.07 -14.36 -13.32
N LYS A 385 -6.95 -14.69 -13.98
CA LYS A 385 -6.39 -16.05 -13.96
C LYS A 385 -6.08 -16.53 -12.55
N ARG A 386 -5.40 -15.72 -11.73
CA ARG A 386 -5.11 -16.08 -10.33
C ARG A 386 -6.36 -16.31 -9.50
N LEU A 387 -7.41 -15.50 -9.71
CA LEU A 387 -8.68 -15.66 -8.98
C LEU A 387 -9.36 -16.98 -9.35
N LEU A 388 -9.42 -17.30 -10.64
CA LEU A 388 -10.01 -18.54 -11.12
C LEU A 388 -9.20 -19.76 -10.65
N ALA A 389 -7.86 -19.68 -10.67
CA ALA A 389 -6.99 -20.72 -10.13
C ALA A 389 -7.26 -20.97 -8.63
N TYR A 390 -7.46 -19.91 -7.83
CA TYR A 390 -7.81 -20.03 -6.41
C TYR A 390 -9.10 -20.84 -6.20
N PHE A 391 -10.15 -20.58 -6.98
CA PHE A 391 -11.40 -21.34 -6.88
C PHE A 391 -11.25 -22.79 -7.38
N LEU A 392 -10.48 -23.02 -8.44
CA LEU A 392 -10.16 -24.35 -8.95
C LEU A 392 -9.42 -25.19 -7.90
N GLU A 393 -8.38 -24.64 -7.25
CA GLU A 393 -7.62 -25.36 -6.21
C GLU A 393 -8.54 -25.78 -5.05
N ARG A 394 -9.42 -24.88 -4.62
CA ARG A 394 -10.39 -25.17 -3.55
C ARG A 394 -11.37 -26.25 -3.96
N GLU A 395 -11.83 -26.23 -5.21
CA GLU A 395 -12.73 -27.26 -5.72
C GLU A 395 -12.04 -28.63 -5.80
N GLN A 396 -10.77 -28.67 -6.17
CA GLN A 396 -10.00 -29.91 -6.29
C GLN A 396 -9.82 -30.60 -4.94
N ARG A 397 -9.61 -29.80 -3.89
CA ARG A 397 -9.47 -30.31 -2.51
C ARG A 397 -10.79 -30.80 -1.91
N ALA A 398 -11.94 -30.39 -2.45
CA ALA A 398 -13.20 -30.45 -1.71
C ALA A 398 -13.99 -31.78 -1.77
N MET A 399 -13.79 -32.72 -2.73
CA MET A 399 -14.52 -34.01 -2.78
C MET A 399 -14.11 -34.88 -4.01
N PRO A 400 -14.47 -36.19 -4.07
CA PRO A 400 -14.34 -37.00 -5.28
C PRO A 400 -15.39 -36.60 -6.33
N GLY A 401 -14.97 -36.41 -7.59
CA GLY A 401 -15.84 -35.95 -8.70
C GLY A 401 -15.39 -34.61 -9.29
N TRP A 402 -14.14 -34.55 -9.77
CA TRP A 402 -13.51 -33.36 -10.33
C TRP A 402 -14.03 -33.04 -11.75
N LEU A 403 -14.43 -31.78 -11.96
CA LEU A 403 -14.91 -31.25 -13.24
C LEU A 403 -16.05 -32.04 -13.91
N THR A 404 -16.90 -32.73 -13.13
CA THR A 404 -18.20 -33.23 -13.62
C THR A 404 -19.13 -32.05 -13.94
N ALA A 405 -20.21 -32.29 -14.68
CA ALA A 405 -21.23 -31.26 -14.94
C ALA A 405 -21.74 -30.60 -13.64
N GLU A 406 -22.03 -31.38 -12.61
CA GLU A 406 -22.45 -30.88 -11.29
C GLU A 406 -21.35 -30.09 -10.58
N ALA A 407 -20.09 -30.55 -10.66
CA ALA A 407 -18.96 -29.83 -10.07
C ALA A 407 -18.72 -28.49 -10.77
N LYS A 408 -18.86 -28.43 -12.10
CA LYS A 408 -18.77 -27.19 -12.89
C LYS A 408 -19.87 -26.20 -12.53
N GLU A 409 -21.12 -26.66 -12.39
CA GLU A 409 -22.25 -25.81 -11.99
C GLU A 409 -22.01 -25.22 -10.59
N ARG A 410 -21.58 -26.05 -9.64
CA ARG A 410 -21.23 -25.61 -8.28
C ARG A 410 -20.05 -24.63 -8.26
N LEU A 411 -19.00 -24.92 -9.03
CA LEU A 411 -17.83 -24.04 -9.17
C LEU A 411 -18.26 -22.68 -9.73
N TYR A 412 -19.03 -22.66 -10.82
CA TYR A 412 -19.62 -21.45 -11.40
C TYR A 412 -20.44 -20.68 -10.36
N GLY A 413 -21.36 -21.35 -9.65
CA GLY A 413 -22.21 -20.72 -8.63
C GLY A 413 -21.40 -20.04 -7.52
N ARG A 414 -20.33 -20.66 -7.03
CA ARG A 414 -19.46 -20.05 -6.02
C ARG A 414 -18.69 -18.85 -6.56
N MET A 415 -18.12 -18.97 -7.76
CA MET A 415 -17.36 -17.87 -8.37
C MET A 415 -18.28 -16.68 -8.70
N ALA A 416 -19.44 -16.94 -9.30
CA ALA A 416 -20.42 -15.90 -9.63
C ALA A 416 -20.91 -15.18 -8.36
N ALA A 417 -21.20 -15.92 -7.28
CA ALA A 417 -21.60 -15.33 -6.01
C ALA A 417 -20.49 -14.45 -5.39
N ALA A 418 -19.23 -14.90 -5.44
CA ALA A 418 -18.10 -14.14 -4.92
C ALA A 418 -17.84 -12.86 -5.72
N ILE A 419 -17.86 -12.93 -7.06
CA ILE A 419 -17.67 -11.79 -7.95
C ILE A 419 -18.81 -10.77 -7.78
N GLU A 420 -20.05 -11.23 -7.66
CA GLU A 420 -21.20 -10.35 -7.46
C GLU A 420 -21.19 -9.71 -6.06
N ALA A 421 -20.85 -10.45 -5.01
CA ALA A 421 -20.65 -9.88 -3.68
C ALA A 421 -19.58 -8.78 -3.71
N ARG A 422 -18.50 -9.00 -4.47
CA ARG A 422 -17.42 -8.03 -4.62
C ARG A 422 -17.86 -6.79 -5.41
N ARG A 423 -18.61 -6.97 -6.50
CA ARG A 423 -19.21 -5.87 -7.27
C ARG A 423 -20.09 -4.99 -6.38
N ARG A 424 -20.97 -5.60 -5.57
CA ARG A 424 -21.80 -4.87 -4.61
C ARG A 424 -20.96 -4.10 -3.59
N TRP A 425 -19.92 -4.71 -3.05
CA TRP A 425 -19.02 -4.04 -2.10
C TRP A 425 -18.31 -2.84 -2.74
N LYS A 426 -17.76 -2.96 -3.96
CA LYS A 426 -17.12 -1.85 -4.68
C LYS A 426 -18.09 -0.71 -4.95
N ARG A 427 -19.32 -1.01 -5.36
CA ARG A 427 -20.37 0.00 -5.59
C ARG A 427 -20.77 0.73 -4.31
N LYS A 428 -20.82 0.00 -3.18
CA LYS A 428 -21.03 0.61 -1.86
C LYS A 428 -19.90 1.58 -1.51
N LYS A 429 -18.63 1.18 -1.68
CA LYS A 429 -17.46 2.06 -1.44
C LYS A 429 -17.42 3.28 -2.34
N LEU A 430 -17.77 3.11 -3.61
CA LEU A 430 -17.88 4.21 -4.54
C LEU A 430 -18.99 5.18 -4.13
N GLN A 431 -20.13 4.65 -3.67
CA GLN A 431 -21.22 5.47 -3.15
C GLN A 431 -20.80 6.26 -1.90
N GLU A 432 -20.07 5.64 -0.97
CA GLU A 432 -19.52 6.32 0.22
C GLU A 432 -18.58 7.48 -0.17
N MET A 433 -17.71 7.27 -1.18
CA MET A 433 -16.83 8.32 -1.71
C MET A 433 -17.62 9.44 -2.39
N ASP A 434 -18.60 9.09 -3.23
CA ASP A 434 -19.46 10.05 -3.95
C ASP A 434 -20.27 10.91 -2.97
N GLU A 435 -20.82 10.31 -1.93
CA GLU A 435 -21.49 11.03 -0.84
C GLU A 435 -20.53 11.98 -0.14
N TRP A 436 -19.31 11.54 0.18
CA TRP A 436 -18.28 12.37 0.81
C TRP A 436 -17.90 13.61 -0.04
N VAL A 437 -17.82 13.46 -1.36
CA VAL A 437 -17.57 14.56 -2.30
C VAL A 437 -18.66 15.63 -2.21
N HIS A 438 -19.93 15.21 -2.12
CA HIS A 438 -21.09 16.12 -2.15
C HIS A 438 -21.56 16.59 -0.77
N LEU A 439 -20.84 16.27 0.31
CA LEU A 439 -21.21 16.69 1.65
C LEU A 439 -21.32 18.21 1.78
N SER A 440 -22.32 18.66 2.55
CA SER A 440 -22.48 20.03 3.03
C SER A 440 -21.91 20.26 4.43
N SER A 441 -21.55 19.18 5.13
CA SER A 441 -20.96 19.19 6.48
C SER A 441 -19.43 19.08 6.43
N CYS A 442 -18.78 19.15 7.60
CA CYS A 442 -17.33 19.05 7.72
C CYS A 442 -16.78 17.74 7.10
N ARG A 443 -15.90 17.88 6.10
CA ARG A 443 -15.29 16.74 5.39
C ARG A 443 -14.44 15.88 6.30
N ARG A 444 -13.67 16.50 7.20
CA ARG A 444 -12.78 15.77 8.12
C ARG A 444 -13.59 14.93 9.10
N GLN A 445 -14.67 15.49 9.65
CA GLN A 445 -15.56 14.75 10.55
C GLN A 445 -16.20 13.55 9.84
N ALA A 446 -16.69 13.72 8.61
CA ALA A 446 -17.25 12.61 7.85
C ALA A 446 -16.21 11.55 7.47
N LEU A 447 -14.99 11.98 7.12
CA LEU A 447 -13.88 11.09 6.82
C LEU A 447 -13.53 10.22 8.02
N VAL A 448 -13.30 10.80 9.19
CA VAL A 448 -12.96 10.06 10.42
C VAL A 448 -14.10 9.10 10.83
N ARG A 449 -15.36 9.53 10.70
CA ARG A 449 -16.54 8.67 10.94
C ARG A 449 -16.60 7.46 10.01
N ALA A 450 -16.15 7.57 8.76
CA ALA A 450 -16.11 6.44 7.83
C ALA A 450 -15.17 5.31 8.30
N PHE A 451 -14.21 5.62 9.20
CA PHE A 451 -13.32 4.65 9.84
C PHE A 451 -13.81 4.19 11.22
N GLY A 452 -15.03 4.58 11.63
CA GLY A 452 -15.61 4.23 12.93
C GLY A 452 -15.07 5.06 14.09
N GLU A 453 -14.52 6.25 13.80
CA GLU A 453 -13.93 7.14 14.78
C GLU A 453 -14.77 8.41 15.00
N GLU A 454 -14.57 9.08 16.13
CA GLU A 454 -15.12 10.41 16.40
C GLU A 454 -13.98 11.44 16.46
N LEU A 455 -14.22 12.62 15.89
CA LEU A 455 -13.25 13.71 15.90
C LEU A 455 -13.11 14.26 17.32
N THR A 456 -11.93 14.12 17.92
CA THR A 456 -11.68 14.49 19.33
C THR A 456 -11.30 15.96 19.50
N ASP A 457 -10.73 16.60 18.48
CA ASP A 457 -10.38 18.03 18.48
C ASP A 457 -10.85 18.70 17.19
N GLN A 458 -11.87 19.55 17.31
CA GLN A 458 -12.47 20.22 16.18
C GLN A 458 -11.76 21.53 15.91
N GLN A 459 -10.73 21.47 15.06
CA GLN A 459 -10.15 22.68 14.48
C GLN A 459 -11.25 23.48 13.76
N ASN A 460 -11.35 24.78 14.06
CA ASN A 460 -12.39 25.66 13.51
C ASN A 460 -12.37 25.71 11.97
N VAL A 461 -11.21 25.49 11.34
CA VAL A 461 -11.02 25.62 9.88
C VAL A 461 -10.17 24.45 9.34
N CYS A 462 -10.78 23.27 9.21
CA CYS A 462 -10.10 22.04 8.77
C CYS A 462 -10.35 21.62 7.32
N CYS A 463 -11.39 22.18 6.67
CA CYS A 463 -11.74 21.86 5.29
C CYS A 463 -12.49 23.03 4.62
N ASP A 464 -12.70 22.94 3.31
CA ASP A 464 -13.53 23.87 2.52
C ASP A 464 -14.90 24.14 3.16
N ARG A 465 -15.56 23.12 3.73
CA ARG A 465 -16.84 23.28 4.44
C ARG A 465 -16.75 23.98 5.80
N CYS A 466 -15.55 24.15 6.32
CA CYS A 466 -15.28 24.89 7.56
C CYS A 466 -14.70 26.29 7.30
N GLY A 467 -14.71 26.78 6.06
CA GLY A 467 -14.22 28.13 5.72
C GLY A 467 -12.71 28.21 5.46
N LEU A 468 -12.09 27.13 4.97
CA LEU A 468 -10.68 27.10 4.61
C LEU A 468 -10.32 28.17 3.58
N SER A 469 -9.30 28.98 3.88
CA SER A 469 -8.59 29.81 2.90
C SER A 469 -7.33 29.11 2.40
N LEU A 470 -6.99 29.30 1.13
CA LEU A 470 -5.80 28.75 0.49
C LEU A 470 -4.55 29.63 0.70
N ASP A 471 -4.69 30.87 1.17
CA ASP A 471 -3.59 31.84 1.26
C ASP A 471 -2.38 31.31 2.05
N GLY A 472 -2.62 30.51 3.10
CA GLY A 472 -1.58 29.90 3.93
C GLY A 472 -0.83 28.72 3.30
N TYR A 473 -1.23 28.29 2.10
CA TYR A 473 -0.63 27.18 1.35
C TYR A 473 0.04 27.63 0.05
N GLU A 474 -0.02 28.92 -0.27
CA GLU A 474 0.58 29.48 -1.48
C GLU A 474 2.06 29.80 -1.28
N ARG A 475 2.84 29.68 -2.36
CA ARG A 475 4.25 30.06 -2.41
C ARG A 475 4.37 31.55 -2.10
N ALA A 476 5.22 31.91 -1.14
CA ALA A 476 5.86 33.22 -1.18
C ALA A 476 6.64 33.34 -2.50
N VAL A 477 6.48 34.47 -3.21
CA VAL A 477 7.05 34.74 -4.55
C VAL A 477 8.43 34.08 -4.76
N ARG A 478 8.51 33.02 -5.58
CA ARG A 478 9.76 32.28 -5.82
C ARG A 478 10.63 33.01 -6.85
N ARG A 479 11.91 33.19 -6.54
CA ARG A 479 12.98 33.19 -7.56
C ARG A 479 13.35 31.73 -7.86
N PRO A 480 13.69 31.37 -9.10
CA PRO A 480 14.18 30.02 -9.38
C PRO A 480 15.54 29.86 -8.70
N GLU A 481 15.58 29.13 -7.58
CA GLU A 481 16.84 28.60 -7.05
C GLU A 481 17.21 27.36 -7.86
N GLU A 482 18.46 27.30 -8.31
CA GLU A 482 19.04 26.09 -8.87
C GLU A 482 18.87 24.95 -7.86
N ALA A 483 18.54 23.75 -8.34
CA ALA A 483 18.50 22.57 -7.49
C ALA A 483 19.84 22.50 -6.75
N PRO A 484 19.88 22.37 -5.40
CA PRO A 484 21.15 22.26 -4.72
C PRO A 484 21.87 21.03 -5.26
N VAL A 485 22.93 21.24 -6.03
CA VAL A 485 23.85 20.17 -6.42
C VAL A 485 24.55 19.80 -5.13
N ARG A 486 24.07 18.75 -4.47
CA ARG A 486 24.74 18.22 -3.27
C ARG A 486 26.16 17.88 -3.66
N HIS A 487 27.12 18.36 -2.87
CA HIS A 487 28.51 18.01 -3.12
C HIS A 487 28.66 16.49 -2.97
N TRP A 488 29.41 15.82 -3.85
CA TRP A 488 29.53 14.35 -3.89
C TRP A 488 29.83 13.73 -2.51
N ARG A 489 30.54 14.44 -1.64
CA ARG A 489 30.80 14.04 -0.24
C ARG A 489 29.56 14.00 0.63
N GLU A 490 28.67 14.99 0.52
CA GLU A 490 27.41 15.02 1.27
C GLU A 490 26.46 13.93 0.77
N GLU A 491 26.48 13.68 -0.54
CA GLU A 491 25.71 12.60 -1.15
C GLU A 491 26.22 11.22 -0.72
N LEU A 492 27.54 11.00 -0.76
CA LEU A 492 28.17 9.80 -0.21
C LEU A 492 27.93 9.65 1.30
N TRP A 493 27.95 10.75 2.05
CA TRP A 493 27.68 10.72 3.49
C TRP A 493 26.24 10.32 3.79
N ASP A 494 25.25 10.90 3.12
CA ASP A 494 23.85 10.49 3.27
C ASP A 494 23.63 9.04 2.84
N MET A 495 24.26 8.63 1.74
CA MET A 495 24.18 7.25 1.23
C MET A 495 24.79 6.23 2.19
N LEU A 496 25.93 6.56 2.82
CA LEU A 496 26.68 5.61 3.66
C LEU A 496 26.35 5.71 5.15
N LEU A 497 25.92 6.86 5.65
CA LEU A 497 25.88 7.16 7.10
C LEU A 497 24.54 7.73 7.61
N GLY A 498 23.52 7.88 6.75
CA GLY A 498 22.12 8.04 7.19
C GLY A 498 21.71 9.41 7.75
N GLY A 499 22.38 10.51 7.34
CA GLY A 499 21.81 11.86 7.42
C GLY A 499 21.69 12.53 8.79
N GLY A 500 22.50 12.14 9.78
CA GLY A 500 22.63 12.88 11.04
C GLY A 500 23.88 13.76 11.07
N ARG A 501 23.76 15.09 10.90
CA ARG A 501 24.81 16.00 11.39
C ARG A 501 24.67 16.08 12.91
N THR A 502 25.43 15.30 13.65
CA THR A 502 25.92 15.77 14.95
C THR A 502 27.01 16.78 14.65
N ASN A 503 26.84 18.01 15.13
CA ASN A 503 27.89 19.02 15.14
C ASN A 503 29.12 18.45 15.85
N GLU A 504 30.09 17.93 15.10
CA GLU A 504 31.44 17.70 15.61
C GLU A 504 32.43 18.34 14.63
N THR A 505 32.77 19.57 14.97
CA THR A 505 34.12 20.09 14.77
C THR A 505 35.12 19.12 15.40
N ALA A 506 35.64 18.17 14.63
CA ALA A 506 36.81 17.38 15.01
C ALA A 506 37.54 16.82 13.77
N LYS A 507 38.50 17.63 13.30
CA LYS A 507 39.64 17.34 12.41
C LYS A 507 39.38 16.78 11.01
#